data_AF-A0A1B8QQS0-F1
#
_entry.id   AF-A0A1B8QQS0-F1
#
_cell.length_a   1.000
_cell.length_b   1.000
_cell.length_c   1.000
_cell.angle_alpha   90.00
_cell.angle_beta   90.00
_cell.angle_gamma   90.00
#
_symmetry.space_group_name_H-M   'P 1'
#
loop_
_entity.id
_entity.type
_entity.pdbx_description
1 polymer ?
#
loop_
_entity_poly.entity_id
_entity_poly.type
_entity_poly.pdbx_seq_one_letter_code
_entity_poly.pdbx_strand_id
1 'polypeptide(L)'
;MDYLQYFEPKKLGSKAYFVSLGYEAFRLAGFLNSDEVENEHDKYFIIGLPPFNIGWEKRSVDVNFTLLASMEKIEQRIHPIPSDDPIQNYEHIKKKIDPLDDDITILLFPMGSKPQTLGMIWFAINAKSKNQKDVAIVYDFMQKNQSSSTGVDKMHMWEFGLTN
;
A
#
# COMPACT_ATOMS: atom_id res chain seq x y z
N MET A 1 19.08 26.15 16.52
CA MET A 1 17.79 25.58 16.93
C MET A 1 17.94 24.08 16.86
N ASP A 2 17.78 23.39 17.98
CA ASP A 2 17.87 21.95 18.04
C ASP A 2 16.51 21.36 17.66
N TYR A 3 16.36 20.94 16.41
CA TYR A 3 15.10 20.38 15.90
C TYR A 3 14.77 19.02 16.52
N LEU A 4 15.72 18.39 17.20
CA LEU A 4 15.57 17.07 17.82
C LEU A 4 14.62 17.10 19.02
N GLN A 5 14.43 18.26 19.67
CA GLN A 5 13.48 18.40 20.78
C GLN A 5 12.01 18.24 20.36
N TYR A 6 11.70 18.30 19.06
CA TYR A 6 10.37 18.03 18.52
C TYR A 6 10.19 16.58 18.07
N PHE A 7 11.27 15.82 18.03
CA PHE A 7 11.24 14.38 17.78
C PHE A 7 11.31 13.67 19.13
N GLU A 8 10.18 13.62 19.84
CA GLU A 8 10.02 12.52 20.79
C GLU A 8 9.82 11.25 19.95
N PRO A 9 10.74 10.27 20.00
CA PRO A 9 10.51 8.98 19.38
C PRO A 9 9.36 8.33 20.14
N LYS A 10 8.15 8.48 19.61
CA LYS A 10 6.99 7.71 20.05
C LYS A 10 7.41 6.25 19.94
N LYS A 11 7.35 5.49 21.04
CA LYS A 11 7.52 4.04 20.98
C LYS A 11 6.50 3.56 19.95
N LEU A 12 6.96 3.12 18.78
CA LEU A 12 6.05 2.57 17.79
C LEU A 12 5.47 1.30 18.42
N GLY A 13 4.15 1.31 18.61
CA GLY A 13 3.40 0.10 18.94
C GLY A 13 3.48 -0.90 17.79
N SER A 14 2.72 -1.98 17.88
CA SER A 14 2.65 -2.98 16.81
C SER A 14 2.34 -2.32 15.46
N LYS A 15 3.03 -2.74 14.39
CA LYS A 15 2.84 -2.18 13.05
C LYS A 15 2.06 -3.15 12.15
N ALA A 16 1.23 -2.59 11.28
CA ALA A 16 0.58 -3.32 10.20
C ALA A 16 0.94 -2.68 8.85
N TYR A 17 1.45 -3.48 7.92
CA TYR A 17 1.94 -3.00 6.63
C TYR A 17 0.99 -3.40 5.51
N PHE A 18 0.52 -2.43 4.72
CA PHE A 18 -0.28 -2.67 3.52
C PHE A 18 0.51 -2.23 2.31
N VAL A 19 0.86 -3.18 1.45
CA VAL A 19 1.73 -2.96 0.30
C VAL A 19 0.95 -3.30 -0.97
N SER A 20 0.58 -2.28 -1.75
CA SER A 20 0.02 -2.53 -3.08
C SER A 20 1.16 -2.80 -4.05
N LEU A 21 1.04 -3.85 -4.86
CA LEU A 21 2.10 -4.30 -5.74
C LEU A 21 1.83 -3.92 -7.20
N GLY A 22 2.81 -3.25 -7.80
CA GLY A 22 2.88 -2.98 -9.23
C GLY A 22 3.91 -3.87 -9.94
N TYR A 23 4.41 -3.41 -11.09
CA TYR A 23 5.35 -4.16 -11.94
C TYR A 23 6.82 -3.95 -11.59
N GLU A 24 7.12 -3.34 -10.44
CA GLU A 24 8.43 -2.82 -10.08
C GLU A 24 8.99 -3.56 -8.87
N ALA A 25 9.50 -4.78 -9.07
CA ALA A 25 9.98 -5.64 -7.97
C ALA A 25 11.08 -5.02 -7.10
N PHE A 26 11.89 -4.12 -7.66
CA PHE A 26 12.92 -3.42 -6.88
C PHE A 26 12.32 -2.55 -5.76
N ARG A 27 11.09 -2.04 -5.92
CA ARG A 27 10.40 -1.26 -4.87
C ARG A 27 9.96 -2.16 -3.72
N LEU A 28 9.44 -3.35 -4.03
CA LEU A 28 9.16 -4.37 -3.01
C LEU A 28 10.44 -4.82 -2.29
N ALA A 29 11.53 -5.05 -3.04
CA ALA A 29 12.82 -5.38 -2.43
C ALA A 29 13.33 -4.26 -1.51
N GLY A 30 13.23 -3.00 -1.93
CA GLY A 30 13.60 -1.85 -1.11
C GLY A 30 12.76 -1.74 0.17
N PHE A 31 11.45 -2.00 0.07
CA PHE A 31 10.57 -2.10 1.23
C PHE A 31 11.02 -3.20 2.20
N LEU A 32 11.23 -4.43 1.72
CA LEU A 32 11.57 -5.56 2.58
C LEU A 32 12.94 -5.45 3.26
N ASN A 33 13.85 -4.68 2.65
CA ASN A 33 15.19 -4.42 3.20
C ASN A 33 15.29 -3.08 3.93
N SER A 34 14.18 -2.37 4.14
CA SER A 34 14.16 -1.11 4.88
C SER A 34 14.29 -1.37 6.39
N ASP A 35 15.12 -0.59 7.08
CA ASP A 35 15.24 -0.62 8.53
C ASP A 35 13.92 -0.27 9.25
N GLU A 36 12.98 0.39 8.56
CA GLU A 36 11.66 0.74 9.11
C GLU A 36 10.69 -0.44 9.13
N VAL A 37 10.99 -1.49 8.35
CA VAL A 37 10.11 -2.65 8.11
C VAL A 37 10.55 -3.83 8.96
N GLU A 38 9.73 -4.13 9.95
CA GLU A 38 9.97 -5.21 10.88
C GLU A 38 9.41 -6.52 10.33
N ASN A 39 10.27 -7.52 10.15
CA ASN A 39 9.94 -8.77 9.46
C ASN A 39 8.87 -9.61 10.18
N GLU A 40 8.77 -9.51 11.50
CA GLU A 40 7.86 -10.31 12.33
C GLU A 40 6.39 -9.83 12.29
N HIS A 41 6.15 -8.62 11.80
CA HIS A 41 4.82 -8.00 11.79
C HIS A 41 3.97 -8.37 10.57
N ASP A 42 2.65 -8.15 10.70
CA ASP A 42 1.65 -8.41 9.68
C ASP A 42 1.87 -7.55 8.42
N LYS A 43 2.01 -8.24 7.29
CA LYS A 43 2.22 -7.65 5.96
C LYS A 43 1.12 -8.16 5.05
N TYR A 44 0.36 -7.24 4.49
CA TYR A 44 -0.74 -7.48 3.58
C TYR A 44 -0.34 -6.99 2.19
N PHE A 45 -0.08 -7.92 1.27
CA PHE A 45 0.32 -7.64 -0.10
C PHE A 45 -0.91 -7.60 -0.99
N ILE A 46 -1.27 -6.41 -1.46
CA ILE A 46 -2.45 -6.19 -2.32
C ILE A 46 -2.04 -6.29 -3.79
N ILE A 47 -2.65 -7.19 -4.53
CA ILE A 47 -2.39 -7.42 -5.96
C ILE A 47 -3.62 -7.02 -6.77
N GLY A 48 -3.44 -6.16 -7.77
CA GLY A 48 -4.52 -5.69 -8.64
C GLY A 48 -4.91 -6.71 -9.72
N LEU A 49 -6.16 -7.20 -9.73
CA LEU A 49 -6.69 -8.15 -10.71
C LEU A 49 -8.13 -7.82 -11.16
N PRO A 50 -8.48 -7.87 -12.45
CA PRO A 50 -7.59 -8.03 -13.59
C PRO A 50 -6.74 -6.76 -13.76
N PRO A 51 -5.58 -6.85 -14.41
CA PRO A 51 -4.86 -5.65 -14.82
C PRO A 51 -5.60 -4.88 -15.92
N PHE A 52 -5.19 -3.63 -16.12
CA PHE A 52 -5.65 -2.79 -17.23
C PHE A 52 -5.41 -3.40 -18.61
N ASN A 53 -4.40 -4.26 -18.75
CA ASN A 53 -4.06 -4.94 -20.00
C ASN A 53 -4.00 -6.45 -19.77
N ILE A 54 -4.73 -7.22 -20.59
CA ILE A 54 -4.76 -8.69 -20.55
C ILE A 54 -3.33 -9.26 -20.53
N GLY A 55 -3.05 -10.19 -19.61
CA GLY A 55 -1.76 -10.87 -19.45
C GLY A 55 -0.81 -10.19 -18.47
N TRP A 56 -1.11 -8.97 -18.02
CA TRP A 56 -0.30 -8.28 -17.01
C TRP A 56 -0.51 -8.83 -15.59
N GLU A 57 -1.58 -9.59 -15.32
CA GLU A 57 -1.84 -10.27 -14.04
C GLU A 57 -0.67 -11.19 -13.69
N LYS A 58 -0.24 -11.95 -14.69
CA LYS A 58 0.90 -12.85 -14.59
C LYS A 58 2.19 -12.06 -14.38
N ARG A 59 2.35 -10.90 -15.03
CA ARG A 59 3.55 -10.07 -14.90
C ARG A 59 3.71 -9.46 -13.50
N SER A 60 2.64 -8.94 -12.89
CA SER A 60 2.70 -8.40 -11.51
C SER A 60 3.11 -9.47 -10.52
N VAL A 61 2.56 -10.68 -10.66
CA VAL A 61 2.91 -11.80 -9.80
C VAL A 61 4.33 -12.26 -10.09
N ASP A 62 4.67 -12.61 -11.34
CA ASP A 62 5.96 -13.16 -11.75
C ASP A 62 7.13 -12.25 -11.34
N VAL A 63 6.99 -10.94 -11.53
CA VAL A 63 8.04 -9.98 -11.21
C VAL A 63 8.31 -9.93 -9.70
N ASN A 64 7.27 -10.02 -8.87
CA ASN A 64 7.40 -10.02 -7.41
C ASN A 64 7.55 -11.44 -6.82
N PHE A 65 7.34 -12.49 -7.60
CA PHE A 65 7.13 -13.86 -7.13
C PHE A 65 8.31 -14.37 -6.29
N THR A 66 9.54 -14.16 -6.74
CA THR A 66 10.73 -14.61 -6.01
C THR A 66 10.81 -14.00 -4.61
N LEU A 67 10.41 -12.73 -4.45
CA LEU A 67 10.39 -12.04 -3.15
C LEU A 67 9.21 -12.48 -2.29
N LEU A 68 8.05 -12.72 -2.89
CA LEU A 68 6.86 -13.15 -2.17
C LEU A 68 6.98 -14.62 -1.71
N ALA A 69 7.49 -15.49 -2.59
CA ALA A 69 7.63 -16.93 -2.32
C ALA A 69 8.66 -17.26 -1.24
N SER A 70 9.57 -16.34 -0.90
CA SER A 70 10.50 -16.51 0.21
C SER A 70 9.88 -16.18 1.58
N MET A 71 8.64 -15.66 1.61
CA MET A 71 7.96 -15.28 2.85
C MET A 71 7.14 -16.43 3.44
N GLU A 72 7.15 -16.53 4.76
CA GLU A 72 6.32 -17.48 5.48
C GLU A 72 4.83 -17.12 5.37
N LYS A 73 3.99 -18.15 5.10
CA LYS A 73 2.52 -18.04 5.00
C LYS A 73 2.06 -17.01 3.97
N ILE A 74 2.78 -16.89 2.86
CA ILE A 74 2.51 -15.89 1.81
C ILE A 74 1.09 -15.96 1.27
N GLU A 75 0.49 -17.15 1.18
CA GLU A 75 -0.87 -17.37 0.69
C GLU A 75 -1.95 -16.68 1.54
N GLN A 76 -1.66 -16.44 2.82
CA GLN A 76 -2.55 -15.72 3.75
C GLN A 76 -2.34 -14.20 3.71
N ARG A 77 -1.21 -13.76 3.16
CA ARG A 77 -0.76 -12.38 3.09
C ARG A 77 -1.07 -11.72 1.75
N ILE A 78 -1.33 -12.50 0.70
CA ILE A 78 -1.70 -11.99 -0.62
C ILE A 78 -3.21 -11.73 -0.69
N HIS A 79 -3.57 -10.52 -1.11
CA HIS A 79 -4.93 -10.04 -1.24
C HIS A 79 -5.20 -9.56 -2.66
N PRO A 80 -5.82 -10.40 -3.50
CA PRO A 80 -6.24 -9.99 -4.83
C PRO A 80 -7.45 -9.03 -4.73
N ILE A 81 -7.34 -7.85 -5.32
CA ILE A 81 -8.36 -6.79 -5.33
C ILE A 81 -8.47 -6.21 -6.74
N PRO A 82 -9.65 -5.75 -7.20
CA PRO A 82 -9.78 -5.07 -8.50
C PRO A 82 -8.79 -3.92 -8.68
N SER A 83 -8.05 -3.93 -9.81
CA SER A 83 -6.97 -2.95 -10.04
C SER A 83 -7.48 -1.55 -10.39
N ASP A 84 -8.76 -1.44 -10.74
CA ASP A 84 -9.47 -0.24 -11.17
C ASP A 84 -10.50 0.28 -10.14
N ASP A 85 -10.64 -0.38 -8.99
CA ASP A 85 -11.62 -0.05 -7.96
C ASP A 85 -10.96 0.49 -6.68
N PRO A 86 -10.88 1.82 -6.50
CA PRO A 86 -10.32 2.40 -5.29
C PRO A 86 -11.21 2.14 -4.05
N ILE A 87 -12.52 1.91 -4.24
CA ILE A 87 -13.47 1.68 -3.15
C ILE A 87 -13.23 0.30 -2.54
N GLN A 88 -13.07 -0.72 -3.37
CA GLN A 88 -12.75 -2.06 -2.87
C GLN A 88 -11.39 -2.11 -2.16
N ASN A 89 -10.41 -1.34 -2.63
CA ASN A 89 -9.13 -1.25 -1.92
C ASN A 89 -9.28 -0.58 -0.54
N TYR A 90 -10.04 0.53 -0.46
CA TYR A 90 -10.38 1.19 0.79
C TYR A 90 -11.07 0.24 1.79
N GLU A 91 -12.15 -0.43 1.34
CA GLU A 91 -12.93 -1.32 2.18
C GLU A 91 -12.12 -2.56 2.61
N HIS A 92 -11.23 -3.04 1.75
CA HIS A 92 -10.32 -4.14 2.11
C HIS A 92 -9.38 -3.77 3.26
N ILE A 93 -8.73 -2.60 3.17
CA ILE A 93 -7.82 -2.11 4.22
C ILE A 93 -8.63 -1.93 5.51
N LYS A 94 -9.77 -1.24 5.44
CA LYS A 94 -10.66 -1.03 6.58
C LYS A 94 -11.06 -2.34 7.25
N LYS A 95 -11.53 -3.34 6.50
CA LYS A 95 -11.91 -4.66 7.02
C LYS A 95 -10.78 -5.37 7.77
N LYS A 96 -9.53 -5.17 7.34
CA LYS A 96 -8.35 -5.75 7.99
C LYS A 96 -7.92 -5.00 9.25
N ILE A 97 -8.19 -3.70 9.29
CA ILE A 97 -7.81 -2.80 10.39
C ILE A 97 -8.85 -2.74 11.51
N ASP A 98 -10.15 -2.77 11.17
CA ASP A 98 -11.24 -2.68 12.15
C ASP A 98 -11.12 -3.67 13.33
N PRO A 99 -10.64 -4.92 13.17
CA PRO A 99 -10.45 -5.84 14.30
C PRO A 99 -9.13 -5.67 15.07
N LEU A 100 -8.23 -4.77 14.63
CA LEU A 100 -6.92 -4.56 15.27
C LEU A 100 -7.02 -3.55 16.42
N ASP A 101 -6.10 -3.64 17.37
CA ASP A 101 -5.99 -2.73 18.52
C ASP A 101 -5.73 -1.27 18.12
N ASP A 102 -6.13 -0.32 18.96
CA ASP A 102 -6.03 1.14 18.69
C ASP A 102 -4.61 1.69 18.74
N ASP A 103 -3.67 0.96 19.34
CA ASP A 103 -2.26 1.33 19.44
C ASP A 103 -1.42 0.89 18.24
N ILE A 104 -2.03 0.22 17.25
CA ILE A 104 -1.35 -0.19 16.02
C ILE A 104 -1.11 1.00 15.09
N THR A 105 0.12 1.09 14.59
CA THR A 105 0.49 2.01 13.50
C THR A 105 0.31 1.34 12.14
N ILE A 106 -0.43 1.98 11.25
CA ILE A 106 -0.74 1.47 9.92
C ILE A 106 0.15 2.15 8.90
N LEU A 107 0.92 1.36 8.16
CA LEU A 107 1.85 1.84 7.15
C LEU A 107 1.38 1.42 5.76
N LEU A 108 1.07 2.40 4.91
CA LEU A 108 0.58 2.18 3.55
C LEU A 108 1.71 2.43 2.54
N PHE A 109 1.98 1.44 1.70
CA PHE A 109 2.97 1.49 0.63
C PHE A 109 2.26 1.41 -0.73
N PRO A 110 1.96 2.57 -1.36
CA PRO A 110 1.17 2.62 -2.58
C PRO A 110 2.01 2.37 -3.84
N MET A 111 2.57 1.16 -4.01
CA MET A 111 3.39 0.79 -5.17
C MET A 111 2.60 0.15 -6.32
N GLY A 112 1.27 0.01 -6.17
CA GLY A 112 0.36 -0.59 -7.14
C GLY A 112 -0.18 0.38 -8.19
N SER A 113 -1.36 0.05 -8.71
CA SER A 113 -2.04 0.91 -9.70
C SER A 113 -2.51 2.24 -9.08
N LYS A 114 -2.73 3.25 -9.92
CA LYS A 114 -3.27 4.55 -9.46
C LYS A 114 -4.57 4.40 -8.66
N PRO A 115 -5.55 3.55 -9.05
CA PRO A 115 -6.75 3.36 -8.23
C PRO A 115 -6.47 2.69 -6.88
N GLN A 116 -5.52 1.76 -6.80
CA GLN A 116 -5.09 1.21 -5.52
C GLN A 116 -4.46 2.28 -4.63
N THR A 117 -3.52 3.06 -5.18
CA THR A 117 -2.92 4.22 -4.50
C THR A 117 -4.01 5.18 -3.99
N LEU A 118 -5.01 5.47 -4.82
CA LEU A 118 -6.12 6.35 -4.47
C LEU A 118 -6.96 5.80 -3.30
N GLY A 119 -7.27 4.50 -3.30
CA GLY A 119 -7.95 3.84 -2.18
C GLY A 119 -7.16 3.89 -0.87
N MET A 120 -5.83 3.71 -0.93
CA MET A 120 -4.93 3.86 0.23
C MET A 120 -4.90 5.29 0.76
N ILE A 121 -4.79 6.28 -0.13
CA ILE A 121 -4.81 7.70 0.24
C ILE A 121 -6.15 8.05 0.89
N TRP A 122 -7.25 7.60 0.31
CA TRP A 122 -8.59 7.84 0.86
C TRP A 122 -8.75 7.24 2.25
N PHE A 123 -8.24 6.01 2.46
CA PHE A 123 -8.22 5.37 3.78
C PHE A 123 -7.47 6.21 4.80
N ALA A 124 -6.25 6.65 4.48
CA ALA A 124 -5.42 7.45 5.38
C ALA A 124 -6.09 8.79 5.75
N ILE A 125 -6.72 9.46 4.79
CA ILE A 125 -7.45 10.71 5.02
C ILE A 125 -8.61 10.47 6.00
N ASN A 126 -9.44 9.45 5.76
CA ASN A 126 -10.57 9.15 6.63
C ASN A 126 -10.13 8.76 8.04
N ALA A 127 -9.17 7.83 8.16
CA ALA A 127 -8.67 7.36 9.46
C ALA A 127 -8.11 8.51 10.31
N LYS A 128 -7.35 9.43 9.68
CA LYS A 128 -6.81 10.63 10.33
C LYS A 128 -7.91 11.63 10.70
N SER A 129 -8.89 11.87 9.83
CA SER A 129 -9.99 12.81 10.08
C SER A 129 -10.85 12.39 11.27
N LYS A 130 -11.01 11.09 11.49
CA LYS A 130 -11.79 10.51 12.60
C LYS A 130 -10.97 10.23 13.85
N ASN A 131 -9.67 10.53 13.83
CA ASN A 131 -8.71 10.20 14.90
C ASN A 131 -8.81 8.73 15.34
N GLN A 132 -9.04 7.82 14.38
CA GLN A 132 -9.33 6.41 14.66
C GLN A 132 -8.07 5.56 14.85
N LYS A 133 -7.04 5.79 14.03
CA LYS A 133 -5.80 5.02 14.03
C LYS A 133 -4.62 5.91 13.62
N ASP A 134 -3.41 5.55 14.04
CA ASP A 134 -2.18 6.17 13.56
C ASP A 134 -1.86 5.61 12.16
N VAL A 135 -1.91 6.45 11.12
CA VAL A 135 -1.73 6.03 9.72
C VAL A 135 -0.68 6.89 9.04
N ALA A 136 0.29 6.25 8.39
CA ALA A 136 1.25 6.92 7.52
C ALA A 136 1.28 6.29 6.12
N ILE A 137 1.53 7.13 5.12
CA ILE A 137 1.80 6.71 3.75
C ILE A 137 3.30 6.83 3.53
N VAL A 138 3.93 5.73 3.14
CA VAL A 138 5.36 5.67 2.82
C VAL A 138 5.51 5.56 1.32
N TYR A 139 6.19 6.53 0.71
CA TYR A 139 6.41 6.57 -0.72
C TYR A 139 7.88 6.89 -1.00
N ASP A 140 8.41 6.29 -2.07
CA ASP A 140 9.73 6.64 -2.60
C ASP A 140 9.60 7.81 -3.59
N PHE A 141 10.58 8.72 -3.56
CA PHE A 141 10.66 9.81 -4.53
C PHE A 141 11.28 9.28 -5.84
N MET A 142 10.46 8.64 -6.70
CA MET A 142 10.95 8.19 -8.00
C MET A 142 11.17 9.36 -8.97
N GLN A 143 12.34 9.36 -9.61
CA GLN A 143 12.57 10.18 -10.81
C GLN A 143 11.83 9.57 -11.99
N LYS A 144 11.16 10.39 -12.81
CA LYS A 144 10.46 9.91 -14.01
C LYS A 144 11.42 9.15 -14.93
N ASN A 145 11.18 7.87 -15.13
CA ASN A 145 11.86 7.10 -16.17
C ASN A 145 11.37 7.56 -17.55
N GLN A 146 12.28 7.66 -18.53
CA GLN A 146 11.97 8.07 -19.92
C GLN A 146 10.99 7.14 -20.64
N SER A 147 10.72 5.95 -20.09
CA SER A 147 9.84 4.90 -20.60
C SER A 147 8.42 4.92 -20.02
N SER A 148 7.99 5.99 -19.35
CA SER A 148 6.58 6.13 -18.97
C SER A 148 5.69 6.12 -20.21
N SER A 149 4.57 5.39 -20.17
CA SER A 149 3.60 5.40 -21.26
C SER A 149 3.14 6.83 -21.57
N THR A 150 3.16 7.19 -22.85
CA THR A 150 2.71 8.48 -23.37
C THR A 150 1.41 8.31 -24.13
N GLY A 151 0.46 9.23 -23.95
CA GLY A 151 -0.86 9.19 -24.60
C GLY A 151 -2.00 9.23 -23.59
N VAL A 152 -3.20 9.55 -24.07
CA VAL A 152 -4.44 9.49 -23.28
C VAL A 152 -5.15 8.20 -23.67
N ASP A 153 -5.13 7.23 -22.77
CA ASP A 153 -6.01 6.05 -22.83
C ASP A 153 -7.30 6.34 -22.04
N LYS A 154 -8.20 5.36 -21.88
CA LYS A 154 -9.44 5.50 -21.10
C LYS A 154 -9.20 6.18 -19.75
N MET A 155 -9.91 7.28 -19.52
CA MET A 155 -9.88 7.99 -18.25
C MET A 155 -10.98 7.43 -17.34
N HIS A 156 -10.56 7.01 -16.16
CA HIS A 156 -11.46 6.64 -15.08
C HIS A 156 -11.53 7.83 -14.11
N MET A 157 -12.74 8.28 -13.81
CA MET A 157 -12.98 9.40 -12.89
C MET A 157 -13.66 8.87 -11.63
N TRP A 158 -13.19 9.34 -10.48
CA TRP A 158 -13.76 9.03 -9.19
C TRP A 158 -13.98 10.32 -8.41
N GLU A 159 -15.08 10.37 -7.66
CA GLU A 159 -15.41 11.45 -6.73
C GLU A 159 -15.51 10.85 -5.33
N PHE A 160 -14.87 11.49 -4.36
CA PHE A 160 -14.83 11.02 -2.98
C PHE A 160 -15.27 12.14 -2.04
N GLY A 161 -16.05 11.75 -1.03
CA GLY A 161 -16.38 12.59 0.12
C GLY A 161 -15.83 11.98 1.41
N LEU A 162 -15.61 12.84 2.41
CA LEU A 162 -15.42 12.36 3.78
C LEU A 162 -16.76 11.81 4.26
N THR A 163 -16.78 10.58 4.73
CA THR A 163 -17.97 10.02 5.39
C THR A 163 -17.94 10.45 6.85
N ASN A 164 -19.01 11.09 7.34
CA ASN A 164 -19.18 11.39 8.76
C ASN A 164 -19.18 10.10 9.59
#